data_AF-A0A7Y2X834-F1
#
_entry.id   AF-A0A7Y2X834-F1
#
_cell.length_a   1.000
_cell.length_b   1.000
_cell.length_c   1.000
_cell.angle_alpha   90.00
_cell.angle_beta   90.00
_cell.angle_gamma   90.00
#
_symmetry.space_group_name_H-M   'P 1'
#
loop_
_entity.id
_entity.type
_entity.pdbx_description
1 polymer ?
#
loop_
_entity_poly.entity_id
_entity_poly.type
_entity_poly.pdbx_seq_one_letter_code
_entity_poly.pdbx_strand_id
1 'polypeptide(L)'
;GLEIYNFKLSSLNLEQDQPHFPSFYKEAKSDLCFAVSAKSEINLDGKKLVGSAQRKIGDVVLQHGSILCGTFHKNLIDYLKVSAEEKREIEKEINETTIELETIINSETDYTKLIQALKSGFERHFNISFLANKELDLVH
;
A
#
# COMPACT_ATOMS: atom_id res chain seq x y z
N GLY A 1 11.98 -6.87 -2.32
CA GLY A 1 10.78 -7.61 -2.76
C GLY A 1 10.23 -7.01 -4.04
N LEU A 2 9.63 -5.82 -3.95
CA LEU A 2 9.09 -5.10 -5.12
C LEU A 2 10.12 -4.86 -6.24
N GLU A 3 11.34 -4.46 -5.90
CA GLU A 3 12.43 -4.35 -6.88
C GLU A 3 12.76 -5.69 -7.60
N ILE A 4 12.64 -6.82 -6.90
CA ILE A 4 12.85 -8.16 -7.49
C ILE A 4 11.70 -8.49 -8.46
N TYR A 5 10.48 -8.03 -8.16
CA TYR A 5 9.31 -8.25 -9.01
C TYR A 5 9.44 -7.50 -10.35
N ASN A 6 9.84 -6.24 -10.31
CA ASN A 6 10.07 -5.42 -11.51
C ASN A 6 11.12 -4.31 -11.25
N PHE A 7 12.08 -4.16 -12.15
CA PHE A 7 13.15 -3.17 -12.03
C PHE A 7 12.65 -1.72 -12.00
N LYS A 8 11.47 -1.42 -12.58
CA LYS A 8 10.85 -0.09 -12.52
C LYS A 8 10.50 0.34 -11.09
N LEU A 9 10.45 -0.60 -10.15
CA LEU A 9 10.16 -0.37 -8.74
C LEU A 9 11.43 -0.15 -7.90
N SER A 10 12.60 -0.06 -8.51
CA SER A 10 13.86 0.24 -7.81
C SER A 10 13.93 1.69 -7.32
N SER A 11 13.18 2.61 -7.95
CA SER A 11 13.11 4.03 -7.57
C SER A 11 12.07 4.33 -6.49
N LEU A 12 11.47 3.30 -5.89
CA LEU A 12 10.52 3.50 -4.78
C LEU A 12 11.26 4.03 -3.54
N ASN A 13 10.67 5.04 -2.92
CA ASN A 13 11.22 5.66 -1.71
C ASN A 13 10.33 5.34 -0.51
N LEU A 14 10.96 5.28 0.66
CA LEU A 14 10.24 5.26 1.94
C LEU A 14 10.00 6.71 2.36
N GLU A 15 8.73 7.09 2.46
CA GLU A 15 8.33 8.41 2.95
C GLU A 15 8.71 8.53 4.43
N GLN A 16 9.73 9.36 4.70
CA GLN A 16 10.23 9.63 6.06
C GLN A 16 9.50 10.82 6.71
N ASP A 17 8.93 11.70 5.90
CA ASP A 17 8.25 12.90 6.34
C ASP A 17 6.76 12.62 6.57
N GLN A 18 6.20 13.14 7.67
CA GLN A 18 4.76 13.25 7.80
C GLN A 18 4.31 14.50 7.07
N PRO A 19 3.43 14.42 6.07
CA PRO A 19 2.73 15.60 5.62
C PRO A 19 1.88 16.11 6.79
N HIS A 20 2.31 17.22 7.39
CA HIS A 20 1.55 17.92 8.40
C HIS A 20 0.30 18.51 7.73
N PHE A 21 -0.85 17.87 7.93
CA PHE A 21 -2.16 18.45 7.59
C PHE A 21 -3.00 18.66 8.87
N PRO A 22 -2.76 19.73 9.64
CA PRO A 22 -3.49 20.00 10.88
C PRO A 22 -4.99 20.27 10.69
N SER A 23 -5.42 20.59 9.47
CA SER A 23 -6.83 20.86 9.14
C SER A 23 -7.64 19.64 8.70
N PHE A 24 -7.00 18.50 8.42
CA PHE A 24 -7.66 17.27 7.92
C PHE A 24 -8.28 16.39 9.02
N TYR A 25 -7.89 16.60 10.27
CA TYR A 25 -8.34 15.78 11.41
C TYR A 25 -9.66 16.27 12.05
N LYS A 26 -10.26 17.33 11.52
CA LYS A 26 -11.53 17.88 12.05
C LYS A 26 -12.66 17.55 11.07
N GLU A 27 -13.53 16.65 11.51
CA GLU A 27 -14.79 16.21 10.89
C GLU A 27 -14.65 15.17 9.78
N ALA A 28 -15.38 14.05 9.93
CA ALA A 28 -15.71 12.91 9.03
C ALA A 28 -14.62 12.35 8.08
N LYS A 29 -13.78 13.18 7.48
CA LYS A 29 -12.59 12.88 6.67
C LYS A 29 -11.44 12.24 7.46
N SER A 30 -11.48 12.26 8.80
CA SER A 30 -10.53 11.51 9.65
C SER A 30 -10.65 9.99 9.51
N ASP A 31 -11.79 9.48 9.01
CA ASP A 31 -11.99 8.06 8.74
C ASP A 31 -11.23 7.60 7.49
N LEU A 32 -10.68 8.55 6.72
CA LEU A 32 -9.96 8.34 5.47
C LEU A 32 -8.44 8.21 5.67
N CYS A 33 -8.01 7.59 6.77
CA CYS A 33 -6.60 7.25 7.05
C CYS A 33 -5.89 6.49 5.91
N PHE A 34 -6.63 5.97 4.93
CA PHE A 34 -6.07 5.33 3.75
C PHE A 34 -5.61 6.31 2.66
N ALA A 35 -6.31 7.42 2.47
CA ALA A 35 -6.09 8.37 1.36
C ALA A 35 -5.00 9.42 1.64
N VAL A 36 -4.67 9.62 2.91
CA VAL A 36 -3.61 10.52 3.36
C VAL A 36 -2.34 9.72 3.56
N SER A 37 -1.22 10.19 2.99
CA SER A 37 0.08 9.55 3.19
C SER A 37 0.48 9.62 4.67
N ALA A 38 0.52 8.47 5.34
CA ALA A 38 1.02 8.35 6.70
C ALA A 38 2.55 8.10 6.70
N LYS A 39 3.18 8.35 7.84
CA LYS A 39 4.59 8.04 8.07
C LYS A 39 4.87 6.57 7.73
N SER A 40 6.00 6.28 7.07
CA SER A 40 6.44 4.90 6.74
C SER A 40 5.68 4.21 5.61
N GLU A 41 5.27 4.97 4.60
CA GLU A 41 4.68 4.43 3.37
C GLU A 41 5.71 4.33 2.25
N ILE A 42 5.52 3.34 1.36
CA ILE A 42 6.33 3.23 0.14
C ILE A 42 5.63 4.03 -0.95
N ASN A 43 6.33 5.03 -1.48
CA ASN A 43 5.81 5.94 -2.49
C ASN A 43 6.66 5.93 -3.77
N LEU A 44 6.06 6.42 -4.85
CA LEU A 44 6.75 6.84 -6.07
C LEU A 44 6.35 8.28 -6.36
N ASP A 45 7.32 9.20 -6.41
CA ASP A 45 7.10 10.62 -6.71
C ASP A 45 6.01 11.28 -5.83
N GLY A 46 5.98 10.96 -4.54
CA GLY A 46 5.00 11.48 -3.58
C GLY A 46 3.63 10.81 -3.64
N LYS A 47 3.46 9.77 -4.48
CA LYS A 47 2.23 8.97 -4.55
C LYS A 47 2.40 7.63 -3.83
N LYS A 48 1.48 7.33 -2.93
CA LYS A 48 1.44 6.11 -2.12
C LYS A 48 1.17 4.86 -2.97
N LEU A 49 2.02 3.86 -2.83
CA LEU A 49 1.88 2.54 -3.43
C LEU A 49 1.60 1.45 -2.38
N VAL A 50 2.24 1.55 -1.21
CA VAL A 50 2.09 0.58 -0.12
C VAL A 50 1.70 1.30 1.17
N GLY A 51 0.58 0.89 1.75
CA GLY A 51 0.22 1.22 3.12
C GLY A 51 0.74 0.15 4.08
N SER A 52 1.40 0.55 5.16
CA SER A 52 1.89 -0.39 6.18
C SER A 52 1.48 0.03 7.59
N ALA A 53 1.35 -0.95 8.47
CA ALA A 53 1.03 -0.76 9.87
C ALA A 53 1.78 -1.78 10.72
N GLN A 54 2.20 -1.32 11.91
CA GLN A 54 3.07 -2.11 12.78
C GLN A 54 2.64 -2.03 14.23
N ARG A 55 2.78 -3.14 14.96
CA ARG A 55 2.55 -3.20 16.40
C ARG A 55 3.68 -3.96 17.08
N LYS A 56 4.26 -3.35 18.13
CA LYS A 56 5.24 -3.98 19.01
C LYS A 56 4.55 -4.50 20.27
N ILE A 57 4.76 -5.77 20.61
CA ILE A 57 4.21 -6.43 21.80
C ILE A 57 5.38 -7.14 22.50
N GLY A 58 5.90 -6.52 23.55
CA GLY A 58 7.14 -6.96 24.19
C GLY A 58 8.29 -7.03 23.18
N ASP A 59 8.76 -8.25 22.93
CA ASP A 59 9.90 -8.53 22.07
C ASP A 59 9.47 -8.93 20.64
N VAL A 60 8.17 -8.92 20.36
CA VAL A 60 7.57 -9.30 19.07
C VAL A 60 7.12 -8.06 18.30
N VAL A 61 7.34 -8.06 16.99
CA VAL A 61 6.80 -7.06 16.06
C VAL A 61 5.86 -7.76 15.07
N LEU A 62 4.64 -7.27 14.98
CA LEU A 62 3.69 -7.61 13.92
C LEU A 62 3.69 -6.48 12.89
N GLN A 63 4.04 -6.81 11.64
CA GLN A 63 4.00 -5.90 10.49
C GLN A 63 2.99 -6.42 9.47
N HIS A 64 2.09 -5.57 9.01
CA HIS A 64 1.15 -5.89 7.95
C HIS A 64 0.91 -4.68 7.05
N GLY A 65 0.28 -4.89 5.89
CA GLY A 65 0.04 -3.80 4.95
C GLY A 65 -0.71 -4.26 3.69
N SER A 66 -0.94 -3.29 2.80
CA SER A 66 -1.58 -3.48 1.50
C SER A 66 -0.74 -2.86 0.41
N ILE A 67 -0.68 -3.53 -0.75
CA ILE A 67 -0.02 -3.01 -1.96
C ILE A 67 -1.13 -2.69 -2.97
N LEU A 68 -1.11 -1.49 -3.53
CA LEU A 68 -2.05 -1.11 -4.58
C LEU A 68 -1.63 -1.79 -5.90
N CYS A 69 -2.22 -2.94 -6.20
CA CYS A 69 -1.93 -3.64 -7.46
C CYS A 69 -2.60 -2.95 -8.65
N GLY A 70 -3.89 -2.64 -8.53
CA GLY A 70 -4.70 -1.96 -9.56
C GLY A 70 -5.67 -0.94 -8.96
N THR A 71 -6.53 -0.39 -9.82
CA THR A 71 -7.37 0.80 -9.51
C THR A 71 -8.56 0.51 -8.61
N PHE A 72 -8.81 -0.74 -8.21
CA PHE A 72 -9.97 -1.13 -7.41
C PHE A 72 -10.11 -0.39 -6.07
N HIS A 73 -9.00 0.07 -5.48
CA HIS A 73 -9.02 0.86 -4.25
C HIS A 73 -9.80 2.18 -4.40
N LYS A 74 -9.95 2.71 -5.63
CA LYS A 74 -10.72 3.92 -5.91
C LYS A 74 -12.20 3.75 -5.63
N ASN A 75 -12.71 2.52 -5.69
CA ASN A 75 -14.11 2.21 -5.38
C ASN A 75 -14.43 2.36 -3.88
N LEU A 76 -13.43 2.56 -3.01
CA LEU A 76 -13.64 2.76 -1.58
C LEU A 76 -14.60 3.94 -1.31
N ILE A 77 -14.57 4.97 -2.16
CA ILE A 77 -15.42 6.17 -2.04
C ILE A 77 -16.92 5.85 -2.11
N ASP A 78 -17.29 4.76 -2.79
CA ASP A 78 -18.68 4.38 -2.97
C ASP A 78 -19.31 3.88 -1.68
N TYR A 79 -18.49 3.35 -0.78
CA TYR A 79 -18.90 2.82 0.53
C TYR A 79 -18.95 3.89 1.62
N LEU A 80 -18.53 5.13 1.33
CA LEU A 80 -18.57 6.24 2.28
C LEU A 80 -19.95 6.90 2.30
N LYS A 81 -20.46 7.15 3.50
CA LYS A 81 -21.70 7.90 3.73
C LYS A 81 -21.42 9.40 3.79
N VAL A 82 -21.08 9.98 2.65
CA VAL A 82 -20.74 11.41 2.50
C VAL A 82 -21.54 12.04 1.34
N SER A 83 -21.58 13.36 1.27
CA SER A 83 -22.24 14.09 0.19
C SER A 83 -21.56 13.87 -1.16
N ALA A 84 -22.29 14.16 -2.26
CA ALA A 84 -21.74 14.04 -3.62
C ALA A 84 -20.63 15.05 -3.92
N GLU A 85 -20.54 16.15 -3.15
CA GLU A 85 -19.44 17.10 -3.22
C GLU A 85 -18.19 16.52 -2.55
N GLU A 86 -18.34 16.03 -1.32
CA GLU A 86 -17.25 15.36 -0.59
C GLU A 86 -16.70 14.15 -1.34
N LYS A 87 -17.56 13.33 -1.98
CA LYS A 87 -17.09 12.21 -2.81
C LYS A 87 -16.15 12.65 -3.93
N ARG A 88 -16.46 13.77 -4.60
CA ARG A 88 -15.62 14.29 -5.70
C ARG A 88 -14.29 14.83 -5.19
N GLU A 89 -14.29 15.48 -4.03
CA GLU A 89 -13.04 15.92 -3.40
C GLU A 89 -12.14 14.73 -3.04
N ILE A 90 -12.73 13.69 -2.44
CA ILE A 90 -12.01 12.47 -2.06
C ILE A 90 -11.48 11.73 -3.28
N GLU A 91 -12.29 11.59 -4.34
CA GLU A 91 -11.86 10.95 -5.59
C GLU A 91 -10.67 11.68 -6.21
N LYS A 92 -10.72 13.02 -6.25
CA LYS A 92 -9.60 13.84 -6.73
C LYS A 92 -8.35 13.58 -5.89
N GLU A 93 -8.48 13.61 -4.57
CA GLU A 93 -7.38 13.38 -3.64
C GLU A 93 -6.74 12.00 -3.85
N ILE A 94 -7.54 10.92 -3.90
CA ILE A 94 -7.03 9.56 -4.15
C ILE A 94 -6.21 9.50 -5.44
N ASN A 95 -6.68 10.12 -6.54
CA ASN A 95 -5.96 10.12 -7.81
C ASN A 95 -4.65 10.94 -7.78
N GLU A 96 -4.60 11.98 -6.93
CA GLU A 96 -3.42 12.82 -6.75
C GLU A 96 -2.39 12.16 -5.81
N THR A 97 -2.83 11.43 -4.79
CA THR A 97 -1.96 10.91 -3.72
C THR A 97 -1.62 9.43 -3.81
N THR A 98 -2.26 8.64 -4.67
CA THR A 98 -2.01 7.19 -4.79
C THR A 98 -1.53 6.76 -6.18
N ILE A 99 -0.83 5.63 -6.23
CA ILE A 99 -0.38 5.01 -7.47
C ILE A 99 -0.38 3.49 -7.35
N GLU A 100 -0.67 2.80 -8.45
CA GLU A 100 -0.80 1.35 -8.51
C GLU A 100 0.38 0.69 -9.25
N LEU A 101 0.68 -0.57 -8.90
CA LEU A 101 1.71 -1.36 -9.58
C LEU A 101 1.48 -1.43 -11.09
N GLU A 102 0.23 -1.66 -11.50
CA GLU A 102 -0.15 -1.77 -12.91
C GLU A 102 0.08 -0.47 -13.67
N THR A 103 -0.16 0.68 -13.02
CA THR A 103 0.12 2.01 -13.56
C THR A 103 1.62 2.25 -13.73
N ILE A 104 2.45 1.85 -12.76
CA ILE A 104 3.92 2.01 -12.83
C ILE A 104 4.53 1.07 -13.88
N ILE A 105 4.09 -0.17 -13.91
CA ILE A 105 4.66 -1.22 -14.75
C ILE A 105 4.12 -1.14 -16.19
N ASN A 106 2.91 -0.63 -16.36
CA ASN A 106 2.13 -0.65 -17.59
C ASN A 106 1.79 -2.08 -18.06
N SER A 107 1.40 -2.94 -17.12
CA SER A 107 0.89 -4.30 -17.36
C SER A 107 0.10 -4.78 -16.14
N GLU A 108 -0.80 -5.75 -16.32
CA GLU A 108 -1.51 -6.41 -15.22
C GLU A 108 -0.54 -7.06 -14.20
N THR A 109 -0.99 -7.15 -12.94
CA THR A 109 -0.18 -7.74 -11.87
C THR A 109 -0.15 -9.26 -11.97
N ASP A 110 1.06 -9.83 -12.12
CA ASP A 110 1.28 -11.27 -11.92
C ASP A 110 1.43 -11.55 -10.43
N TYR A 111 0.33 -11.94 -9.78
CA TYR A 111 0.29 -12.21 -8.34
C TYR A 111 1.22 -13.35 -7.93
N THR A 112 1.35 -14.40 -8.74
CA THR A 112 2.25 -15.52 -8.44
C THR A 112 3.69 -15.03 -8.37
N LYS A 113 4.12 -14.28 -9.39
CA LYS A 113 5.46 -13.69 -9.43
C LYS A 113 5.66 -12.67 -8.31
N LEU A 114 4.65 -11.84 -8.01
CA LEU A 114 4.70 -10.86 -6.93
C LEU A 114 4.90 -11.53 -5.56
N ILE A 115 4.13 -12.57 -5.25
CA ILE A 115 4.25 -13.35 -4.01
C ILE A 115 5.66 -13.94 -3.88
N GLN A 116 6.17 -14.58 -4.93
CA GLN A 116 7.53 -15.15 -4.91
C GLN A 116 8.60 -14.08 -4.72
N ALA A 117 8.48 -12.94 -5.40
CA ALA A 117 9.43 -11.84 -5.27
C ALA A 117 9.40 -11.20 -3.88
N LEU A 118 8.22 -11.06 -3.26
CA LEU A 118 8.08 -10.61 -1.89
C LEU A 118 8.74 -11.61 -0.92
N LYS A 119 8.39 -12.89 -1.02
CA LYS A 119 8.99 -13.98 -0.22
C LYS A 119 10.51 -13.94 -0.28
N SER A 120 11.09 -13.98 -1.48
CA SER A 120 12.55 -13.92 -1.68
C SER A 120 13.16 -12.61 -1.16
N GLY A 121 12.42 -11.49 -1.24
CA GLY A 121 12.85 -10.23 -0.66
C GLY A 121 13.01 -10.30 0.86
N PHE A 122 12.04 -10.89 1.56
CA PHE A 122 12.09 -11.09 3.01
C PHE A 122 13.21 -12.07 3.40
N GLU A 123 13.31 -13.21 2.70
CA GLU A 123 14.35 -14.21 2.95
C GLU A 123 15.75 -13.62 2.83
N ARG A 124 16.02 -12.84 1.77
CA ARG A 124 17.31 -12.16 1.58
C ARG A 124 17.58 -11.11 2.63
N HIS A 125 16.58 -10.30 2.99
CA HIS A 125 16.77 -9.18 3.92
C HIS A 125 17.02 -9.66 5.36
N PHE A 126 16.25 -10.66 5.81
CA PHE A 126 16.35 -11.18 7.17
C PHE A 126 17.30 -12.38 7.29
N ASN A 127 17.87 -12.84 6.18
CA ASN A 127 18.68 -14.06 6.10
C ASN A 127 17.94 -15.28 6.71
N ILE A 128 16.69 -15.46 6.29
CA ILE A 128 15.81 -16.56 6.73
C ILE A 128 15.34 -17.38 5.52
N SER A 129 14.66 -18.49 5.78
CA SER A 129 13.96 -19.27 4.75
C SER A 129 12.56 -19.59 5.23
N PHE A 130 11.54 -19.27 4.42
CA PHE A 130 10.17 -19.68 4.70
C PHE A 130 9.96 -21.13 4.28
N LEU A 131 9.52 -21.94 5.22
CA LEU A 131 9.13 -23.32 4.97
C LEU A 131 7.80 -23.33 4.20
N ALA A 132 7.71 -24.17 3.16
CA ALA A 132 6.45 -24.37 2.46
C ALA A 132 5.51 -25.21 3.35
N ASN A 133 4.43 -24.60 3.83
CA ASN A 133 3.30 -25.36 4.36
C ASN A 133 2.39 -25.77 3.18
N LYS A 134 2.10 -27.07 3.09
CA LYS A 134 1.23 -27.66 2.05
C LYS A 134 -0.27 -27.30 2.18
N GLU A 135 -0.63 -26.49 3.17
CA GLU A 135 -1.99 -26.03 3.39
C GLU A 135 -2.00 -24.52 3.26
N LEU A 136 -2.39 -24.01 2.09
CA LEU A 136 -2.98 -22.69 1.82
C LEU A 136 -3.12 -22.50 0.29
N ASP A 137 -3.64 -23.51 -0.40
CA ASP A 137 -4.37 -23.29 -1.66
C ASP A 137 -5.74 -22.70 -1.28
N LEU A 138 -5.76 -21.46 -0.82
CA LEU A 138 -7.01 -20.73 -0.59
C LEU A 138 -7.56 -20.29 -1.94
N VAL A 139 -8.44 -21.13 -2.46
CA VAL A 139 -9.75 -20.81 -3.08
C VAL A 139 -9.82 -19.43 -3.76
N HIS A 140 -9.83 -19.46 -5.09
CA HIS A 140 -10.26 -18.38 -5.98
C HIS A 140 -11.63 -17.79 -5.60
#